data_AF-A0A0T6B673-F1
#
_entry.id   AF-A0A0T6B673-F1
#
_cell.length_a   1.000
_cell.length_b   1.000
_cell.length_c   1.000
_cell.angle_alpha   90.00
_cell.angle_beta   90.00
_cell.angle_gamma   90.00
#
_symmetry.space_group_name_H-M   'P 1'
#
loop_
_entity.id
_entity.type
_entity.pdbx_description
1 polymer ?
#
loop_
_entity_poly.entity_id
_entity_poly.type
_entity_poly.pdbx_seq_one_letter_code
_entity_poly.pdbx_strand_id
1 'polypeptide(L)'
;MDIGPIVPGQDQKLFFHALSSVTENWAFTRSLRNQSLFGEYPWVHPNVFNVYNGTRRSQSAAQAIDRDGISFFGDLSDLTINCWNTATNFGPENIDVVEYNPDTLQFPSGIKFQVIDNPRSGDQELWILTSRLQKVIAGTLNNNETNFRILTIKVADALSDTKCKRGSSYGG
;
A
#
# COMPACT_ATOMS: atom_id res chain seq x y z
N MET A 1 -0.47 -1.59 6.27
CA MET A 1 -1.86 -1.23 6.63
C MET A 1 -2.08 0.23 6.30
N ASP A 2 -3.20 0.59 5.69
CA ASP A 2 -3.59 1.99 5.50
C ASP A 2 -5.12 2.13 5.33
N ILE A 3 -5.65 3.35 5.50
CA ILE A 3 -7.08 3.65 5.35
C ILE A 3 -7.31 4.19 3.93
N GLY A 4 -8.37 3.70 3.27
CA GLY A 4 -8.81 4.21 1.98
C GLY A 4 -9.36 5.64 2.04
N PRO A 5 -9.57 6.28 0.88
CA PRO A 5 -10.00 7.67 0.82
C PRO A 5 -11.38 7.89 1.44
N ILE A 6 -11.64 9.12 1.89
CA ILE A 6 -12.95 9.53 2.41
C ILE A 6 -13.88 9.76 1.22
N VAL A 7 -14.95 8.96 1.12
CA VAL A 7 -16.02 9.15 0.13
C VAL A 7 -17.30 9.55 0.86
N PRO A 8 -17.92 10.71 0.54
CA PRO A 8 -19.15 11.14 1.20
C PRO A 8 -20.26 10.07 1.13
N GLY A 9 -20.85 9.77 2.29
CA GLY A 9 -21.92 8.76 2.39
C GLY A 9 -21.45 7.30 2.38
N GLN A 10 -20.14 7.03 2.31
CA GLN A 10 -19.58 5.68 2.39
C GLN A 10 -18.69 5.51 3.62
N ASP A 11 -18.63 4.28 4.13
CA ASP A 11 -17.72 3.91 5.21
C ASP A 11 -16.32 3.62 4.66
N GLN A 12 -15.29 4.07 5.37
CA GLN A 12 -13.91 3.86 4.95
C GLN A 12 -13.49 2.42 5.21
N LYS A 13 -12.69 1.89 4.29
CA LYS A 13 -12.02 0.60 4.45
C LYS A 13 -10.62 0.80 5.02
N LEU A 14 -10.26 0.03 6.03
CA LEU A 14 -8.89 -0.19 6.46
C LEU A 14 -8.35 -1.40 5.70
N PHE A 15 -7.26 -1.23 4.97
CA PHE A 15 -6.58 -2.28 4.22
C PHE A 15 -5.35 -2.77 4.99
N PHE A 16 -5.14 -4.09 5.05
CA PHE A 16 -4.03 -4.69 5.78
C PHE A 16 -3.65 -6.07 5.25
N HIS A 17 -2.40 -6.45 5.46
CA HIS A 17 -1.87 -7.77 5.14
C HIS A 17 -0.83 -8.19 6.17
N ALA A 18 -0.66 -9.50 6.33
CA ALA A 18 0.48 -10.06 7.05
C ALA A 18 1.72 -10.02 6.15
N LEU A 19 2.88 -9.74 6.74
CA LEU A 19 4.17 -9.74 6.02
C LEU A 19 4.42 -11.07 5.30
N SER A 20 4.03 -12.20 5.91
CA SER A 20 4.19 -13.55 5.33
C SER A 20 3.06 -13.98 4.39
N SER A 21 2.16 -13.07 4.00
CA SER A 21 1.04 -13.35 3.09
C SER A 21 1.20 -12.63 1.74
N VAL A 22 0.51 -13.15 0.74
CA VAL A 22 0.30 -12.52 -0.58
C VAL A 22 -1.13 -12.04 -0.80
N THR A 23 -2.00 -12.18 0.20
CA THR A 23 -3.37 -11.67 0.17
C THR A 23 -3.44 -10.24 0.70
N GLU A 24 -4.44 -9.50 0.25
CA GLU A 24 -4.86 -8.24 0.85
C GLU A 24 -6.17 -8.43 1.59
N ASN A 25 -6.27 -7.85 2.79
CA ASN A 25 -7.45 -7.93 3.64
C ASN A 25 -8.00 -6.53 3.86
N TRP A 26 -9.28 -6.46 4.19
CA TRP A 26 -9.92 -5.19 4.51
C TRP A 26 -11.01 -5.35 5.57
N ALA A 27 -11.26 -4.26 6.28
CA ALA A 27 -12.36 -4.14 7.24
C ALA A 27 -12.95 -2.73 7.19
N PHE A 28 -14.25 -2.60 7.46
CA PHE A 28 -14.88 -1.30 7.59
C PHE A 28 -14.49 -0.62 8.91
N THR A 29 -14.07 0.65 8.84
CA THR A 29 -13.61 1.38 10.03
C THR A 29 -14.72 1.56 11.08
N ARG A 30 -15.99 1.67 10.67
CA ARG A 30 -17.13 1.69 11.61
C ARG A 30 -17.24 0.41 12.42
N SER A 31 -17.00 -0.75 11.81
CA SER A 31 -17.00 -2.04 12.52
C SER A 31 -15.88 -2.07 13.55
N LEU A 32 -14.69 -1.58 13.21
CA LEU A 32 -13.54 -1.52 14.13
C LEU A 32 -13.75 -0.56 15.31
N ARG A 33 -14.56 0.49 15.14
CA ARG A 33 -14.92 1.45 16.20
C ARG A 33 -16.04 0.96 17.11
N ASN A 34 -16.76 -0.10 16.73
CA ASN A 34 -17.84 -0.66 17.53
C ASN A 34 -17.29 -1.68 18.55
N GLN A 35 -17.01 -1.22 19.77
CA GLN A 35 -16.45 -2.05 20.83
C GLN A 35 -17.31 -3.27 21.18
N SER A 36 -18.64 -3.19 21.02
CA SER A 36 -19.54 -4.32 21.30
C SER A 36 -19.29 -5.53 20.41
N LEU A 37 -18.69 -5.35 19.23
CA LEU A 37 -18.30 -6.47 18.34
C LEU A 37 -17.06 -7.23 18.82
N PHE A 38 -16.26 -6.64 19.71
CA PHE A 38 -14.98 -7.22 20.18
C PHE A 38 -14.97 -7.46 21.69
N GLY A 39 -16.14 -7.51 22.31
CA GLY A 39 -16.31 -7.73 23.74
C GLY A 39 -15.99 -9.17 24.16
N GLU A 40 -16.95 -9.83 24.79
CA GLU A 40 -16.74 -11.08 25.54
C GLU A 40 -16.11 -12.23 24.74
N TYR A 41 -16.30 -12.24 23.41
CA TYR A 41 -15.70 -13.21 22.50
C TYR A 41 -15.28 -12.56 21.17
N PRO A 42 -13.99 -12.20 21.00
CA PRO A 42 -13.47 -11.55 19.78
C PRO A 42 -13.68 -12.36 18.48
N TRP A 43 -13.94 -13.66 18.61
CA TRP A 43 -14.12 -14.61 17.50
C TRP A 43 -15.55 -14.64 16.94
N VAL A 44 -16.52 -13.93 17.55
CA VAL A 44 -17.95 -14.04 17.21
C VAL A 44 -18.31 -13.30 15.92
N HIS A 45 -17.48 -12.36 15.47
CA HIS A 45 -17.74 -11.57 14.27
C HIS A 45 -16.61 -11.71 13.23
N PRO A 46 -16.30 -12.93 12.74
CA PRO A 46 -15.23 -13.15 11.77
C PRO A 46 -15.48 -12.39 10.46
N ASN A 47 -16.76 -12.15 10.12
CA ASN A 47 -17.19 -11.45 8.91
C ASN A 47 -16.80 -9.96 8.87
N VAL A 48 -16.25 -9.41 9.96
CA VAL A 48 -15.71 -8.04 9.98
C VAL A 48 -14.44 -7.94 9.14
N PHE A 49 -13.63 -9.00 9.12
CA PHE A 49 -12.40 -9.07 8.36
C PHE A 49 -12.64 -9.83 7.06
N ASN A 50 -12.31 -9.19 5.96
CA ASN A 50 -12.58 -9.71 4.63
C ASN A 50 -11.26 -9.87 3.90
N VAL A 51 -11.14 -10.92 3.09
CA VAL A 51 -9.96 -11.22 2.28
C VAL A 51 -10.35 -11.07 0.82
N TYR A 52 -9.51 -10.42 0.02
CA TYR A 52 -9.69 -10.45 -1.42
C TYR A 52 -9.35 -11.84 -1.97
N ASN A 53 -10.06 -12.27 -3.01
CA ASN A 53 -9.83 -13.58 -3.62
C ASN A 53 -8.51 -13.66 -4.41
N GLY A 54 -8.06 -12.56 -4.99
CA GLY A 54 -6.79 -12.52 -5.73
C GLY A 54 -5.58 -12.28 -4.82
N THR A 55 -4.41 -12.43 -5.41
CA THR A 55 -3.12 -12.35 -4.71
C THR A 55 -2.13 -11.47 -5.47
N ARG A 56 -1.16 -10.92 -4.75
CA ARG A 56 0.06 -10.36 -5.34
C ARG A 56 1.11 -11.46 -5.54
N ARG A 57 2.19 -11.15 -6.27
CA ARG A 57 3.26 -12.12 -6.58
C ARG A 57 4.11 -12.46 -5.36
N SER A 58 4.47 -11.44 -4.57
CA SER A 58 5.28 -11.61 -3.36
C SER A 58 4.67 -10.97 -2.12
N GLN A 59 5.33 -11.18 -1.00
CA GLN A 59 5.12 -10.48 0.25
C GLN A 59 5.33 -8.97 0.08
N SER A 60 4.65 -8.21 0.93
CA SER A 60 4.78 -6.76 1.03
C SER A 60 4.94 -6.39 2.50
N ALA A 61 5.81 -5.41 2.76
CA ALA A 61 6.04 -4.91 4.12
C ALA A 61 5.17 -3.69 4.42
N ALA A 62 5.40 -2.57 3.73
CA ALA A 62 4.61 -1.37 3.86
C ALA A 62 3.68 -1.17 2.66
N GLN A 63 2.55 -0.51 2.92
CA GLN A 63 1.67 0.03 1.91
C GLN A 63 1.18 1.40 2.33
N ALA A 64 0.78 2.21 1.36
CA ALA A 64 0.03 3.43 1.58
C ALA A 64 -1.03 3.61 0.49
N ILE A 65 -2.12 4.30 0.79
CA ILE A 65 -3.19 4.61 -0.16
C ILE A 65 -3.29 6.13 -0.33
N ASP A 66 -3.30 6.59 -1.57
CA ASP A 66 -3.44 8.01 -1.88
C ASP A 66 -4.90 8.51 -1.72
N ARG A 67 -5.12 9.80 -1.95
CA ARG A 67 -6.46 10.40 -1.82
C ARG A 67 -7.44 9.92 -2.90
N ASP A 68 -6.91 9.43 -4.02
CA ASP A 68 -7.68 8.99 -5.18
C ASP A 68 -8.00 7.48 -5.10
N GLY A 69 -7.52 6.81 -4.06
CA GLY A 69 -7.77 5.39 -3.78
C GLY A 69 -6.80 4.45 -4.48
N ILE A 70 -5.62 4.92 -4.87
CA ILE A 70 -4.55 4.10 -5.41
C ILE A 70 -3.62 3.67 -4.28
N SER A 71 -3.52 2.37 -4.08
CA SER A 71 -2.59 1.75 -3.14
C SER A 71 -1.22 1.57 -3.77
N PHE A 72 -0.17 1.87 -3.03
CA PHE A 72 1.22 1.63 -3.38
C PHE A 72 1.86 0.73 -2.34
N PHE A 73 2.57 -0.30 -2.77
CA PHE A 73 3.20 -1.29 -1.90
C PHE A 73 4.46 -1.88 -2.55
N GLY A 74 5.40 -2.38 -1.75
CA GLY A 74 6.62 -3.00 -2.25
C GLY A 74 6.45 -4.49 -2.54
N ASP A 75 7.04 -5.00 -3.62
CA ASP A 75 7.21 -6.45 -3.86
C ASP A 75 8.60 -6.88 -3.37
N LEU A 76 8.63 -7.74 -2.35
CA LEU A 76 9.88 -8.13 -1.69
C LEU A 76 10.72 -9.15 -2.48
N SER A 77 10.15 -9.81 -3.50
CA SER A 77 10.90 -10.75 -4.35
C SER A 77 11.40 -10.06 -5.61
N ASP A 78 10.53 -9.29 -6.26
CA ASP A 78 10.84 -8.63 -7.53
C ASP A 78 11.56 -7.28 -7.32
N LEU A 79 11.64 -6.78 -6.09
CA LEU A 79 12.31 -5.52 -5.72
C LEU A 79 11.71 -4.30 -6.44
N THR A 80 10.37 -4.28 -6.50
CA THR A 80 9.59 -3.24 -7.15
C THR A 80 8.72 -2.46 -6.16
N ILE A 81 8.32 -1.25 -6.56
CA ILE A 81 7.10 -0.62 -6.04
C ILE A 81 5.98 -0.89 -7.03
N ASN A 82 4.87 -1.38 -6.52
CA ASN A 82 3.68 -1.68 -7.29
C ASN A 82 2.55 -0.74 -6.90
N CYS A 83 1.59 -0.58 -7.81
CA CYS A 83 0.35 0.12 -7.57
C CYS A 83 -0.86 -0.80 -7.74
N TRP A 84 -1.98 -0.41 -7.13
CA TRP A 84 -3.29 -1.05 -7.31
C TRP A 84 -4.42 -0.06 -7.05
N ASN A 85 -5.41 -0.01 -7.93
CA ASN A 85 -6.61 0.81 -7.71
C ASN A 85 -7.61 0.08 -6.79
N THR A 86 -7.86 0.60 -5.59
CA THR A 86 -8.73 -0.02 -4.58
C THR A 86 -10.21 -0.14 -4.99
N ALA A 87 -10.62 0.53 -6.07
CA ALA A 87 -11.94 0.37 -6.69
C ALA A 87 -12.06 -0.86 -7.60
N THR A 88 -10.96 -1.56 -7.88
CA THR A 88 -10.92 -2.78 -8.70
C THR A 88 -10.73 -4.03 -7.83
N ASN A 89 -10.84 -5.22 -8.42
CA ASN A 89 -10.50 -6.46 -7.71
C ASN A 89 -8.99 -6.50 -7.43
N PHE A 90 -8.60 -6.92 -6.24
CA PHE A 90 -7.19 -7.14 -5.94
C PHE A 90 -6.73 -8.43 -6.63
N GLY A 91 -5.65 -8.34 -7.42
CA GLY A 91 -5.09 -9.47 -8.15
C GLY A 91 -4.09 -9.02 -9.23
N PRO A 92 -3.33 -9.96 -9.83
CA PRO A 92 -2.28 -9.63 -10.79
C PRO A 92 -2.79 -8.87 -12.02
N GLU A 93 -4.07 -9.04 -12.37
CA GLU A 93 -4.74 -8.36 -13.46
C GLU A 93 -4.86 -6.84 -13.25
N ASN A 94 -4.97 -6.38 -12.00
CA ASN A 94 -5.13 -4.95 -11.64
C ASN A 94 -3.91 -4.36 -10.90
N ILE A 95 -2.88 -5.16 -10.61
CA ILE A 95 -1.62 -4.71 -10.02
C ILE A 95 -0.61 -4.41 -11.13
N ASP A 96 0.04 -3.24 -11.05
CA ASP A 96 1.09 -2.83 -11.99
C ASP A 96 2.38 -2.45 -11.28
N VAL A 97 3.48 -2.47 -12.02
CA VAL A 97 4.80 -2.03 -11.52
C VAL A 97 4.96 -0.54 -11.80
N VAL A 98 5.30 0.22 -10.75
CA VAL A 98 5.59 1.66 -10.82
C VAL A 98 7.08 1.89 -11.02
N GLU A 99 7.90 1.15 -10.25
CA GLU A 99 9.35 1.34 -10.24
C GLU A 99 10.04 0.01 -9.95
N TYR A 100 11.18 -0.22 -10.59
CA TYR A 100 12.02 -1.38 -10.36
C TYR A 100 13.46 -0.93 -10.16
N ASN A 101 14.01 -1.21 -8.98
CA ASN A 101 15.41 -0.91 -8.72
C ASN A 101 15.98 -1.85 -7.65
N PRO A 102 16.75 -2.88 -8.05
CA PRO A 102 17.23 -3.92 -7.13
C PRO A 102 18.27 -3.38 -6.13
N ASP A 103 18.92 -2.25 -6.43
CA ASP A 103 19.90 -1.64 -5.54
C ASP A 103 19.24 -0.79 -4.46
N THR A 104 18.18 -0.06 -4.81
CA THR A 104 17.53 0.88 -3.89
C THR A 104 16.30 0.29 -3.19
N LEU A 105 15.55 -0.62 -3.81
CA LEU A 105 14.26 -1.13 -3.30
C LEU A 105 14.34 -2.51 -2.63
N GLN A 106 15.43 -2.79 -1.90
CA GLN A 106 15.67 -4.10 -1.30
C GLN A 106 14.66 -4.47 -0.20
N PHE A 107 14.23 -3.50 0.61
CA PHE A 107 13.19 -3.71 1.62
C PHE A 107 12.46 -2.39 1.92
N PRO A 108 11.38 -2.07 1.17
CA PRO A 108 10.53 -0.91 1.42
C PRO A 108 9.75 -1.05 2.73
N SER A 109 10.33 -0.58 3.84
CA SER A 109 9.79 -0.73 5.19
C SER A 109 8.77 0.34 5.57
N GLY A 110 8.73 1.46 4.83
CA GLY A 110 7.78 2.53 5.07
C GLY A 110 7.38 3.20 3.77
N ILE A 111 6.08 3.47 3.63
CA ILE A 111 5.51 4.22 2.51
C ILE A 111 4.53 5.25 3.08
N LYS A 112 4.62 6.49 2.62
CA LYS A 112 3.74 7.61 2.99
C LYS A 112 3.51 8.52 1.80
N PHE A 113 2.40 9.24 1.83
CA PHE A 113 2.16 10.35 0.90
C PHE A 113 2.41 11.67 1.60
N GLN A 114 3.03 12.60 0.88
CA GLN A 114 3.08 14.01 1.21
C GLN A 114 2.25 14.77 0.18
N VAL A 115 1.37 15.65 0.66
CA VAL A 115 0.67 16.59 -0.23
C VAL A 115 1.49 17.87 -0.32
N ILE A 116 1.74 18.32 -1.54
CA ILE A 116 2.40 19.59 -1.84
C ILE A 116 1.33 20.68 -1.97
N ASP A 117 1.58 21.87 -1.44
CA ASP A 117 0.71 23.05 -1.49
C ASP A 117 -0.63 22.93 -0.75
N ASN A 118 -1.61 22.21 -1.31
CA ASN A 118 -2.98 22.17 -0.82
C ASN A 118 -3.43 20.74 -0.48
N PRO A 119 -3.81 20.45 0.78
CA PRO A 119 -4.25 19.11 1.20
C PRO A 119 -5.39 18.49 0.40
N ARG A 120 -6.22 19.30 -0.27
CA ARG A 120 -7.38 18.83 -1.06
C ARG A 120 -7.08 18.70 -2.55
N SER A 121 -6.25 19.56 -3.11
CA SER A 121 -6.07 19.68 -4.57
C SER A 121 -4.62 19.70 -5.05
N GLY A 122 -3.67 19.71 -4.13
CA GLY A 122 -2.25 19.77 -4.43
C GLY A 122 -1.72 18.47 -5.01
N ASP A 123 -0.52 18.55 -5.56
CA ASP A 123 0.21 17.39 -6.05
C ASP A 123 0.58 16.46 -4.90
N GLN A 124 0.65 15.16 -5.18
CA GLN A 124 1.06 14.17 -4.19
C GLN A 124 2.45 13.63 -4.53
N GLU A 125 3.29 13.51 -3.52
CA GLU A 125 4.56 12.80 -3.56
C GLU A 125 4.47 11.54 -2.73
N LEU A 126 4.98 10.45 -3.29
CA LEU A 126 5.17 9.18 -2.62
C LEU A 126 6.56 9.18 -1.99
N TRP A 127 6.62 8.94 -0.69
CA TRP A 127 7.83 8.86 0.12
C TRP A 127 8.05 7.42 0.57
N ILE A 128 9.21 6.85 0.26
CA ILE A 128 9.54 5.45 0.51
C ILE A 128 10.80 5.37 1.37
N LEU A 129 10.69 4.74 2.53
CA LEU A 129 11.82 4.34 3.35
C LEU A 129 12.20 2.90 2.98
N THR A 130 13.45 2.71 2.59
CA THR A 130 13.98 1.40 2.19
C THR A 130 15.30 1.11 2.91
N SER A 131 15.51 -0.16 3.21
CA SER A 131 16.69 -0.65 3.94
C SER A 131 17.19 -1.97 3.35
N ARG A 132 18.29 -2.49 3.91
CA ARG A 132 18.81 -3.81 3.58
C ARG A 132 18.56 -4.81 4.71
N LEU A 133 17.29 -5.01 5.05
CA LEU A 133 16.88 -5.83 6.20
C LEU A 133 17.52 -7.22 6.19
N GLN A 134 17.66 -7.85 5.04
CA GLN A 134 18.30 -9.15 4.90
C GLN A 134 19.78 -9.14 5.32
N LYS A 135 20.53 -8.06 5.04
CA LYS A 135 21.92 -7.91 5.52
C LYS A 135 21.98 -7.65 7.02
N VAL A 136 21.00 -6.92 7.56
CA VAL A 136 20.88 -6.67 9.01
C VAL A 136 20.64 -7.99 9.75
N ILE A 137 19.67 -8.79 9.30
CA ILE A 137 19.35 -10.10 9.89
C ILE A 137 20.54 -11.06 9.80
N ALA A 138 21.24 -11.08 8.66
CA ALA A 138 22.41 -11.93 8.45
C ALA A 138 23.69 -11.43 9.16
N GLY A 139 23.69 -10.24 9.77
CA GLY A 139 24.89 -9.65 10.36
C GLY A 139 25.99 -9.29 9.34
N THR A 140 25.64 -9.11 8.07
CA THR A 140 26.57 -8.87 6.95
C THR A 140 26.49 -7.44 6.40
N LEU A 141 26.04 -6.49 7.23
CA LEU A 141 25.90 -5.10 6.86
C LEU A 141 27.29 -4.47 6.61
N ASN A 142 27.49 -3.89 5.42
CA ASN A 142 28.71 -3.16 5.10
C ASN A 142 28.50 -1.67 5.37
N ASN A 143 29.19 -1.12 6.38
CA ASN A 143 29.06 0.30 6.75
C ASN A 143 29.64 1.28 5.73
N ASN A 144 30.43 0.79 4.76
CA ASN A 144 30.96 1.61 3.66
C ASN A 144 29.98 1.75 2.49
N GLU A 145 28.80 1.12 2.56
CA GLU A 145 27.75 1.21 1.55
C GLU A 145 26.53 1.96 2.08
N THR A 146 25.75 2.57 1.19
CA THR A 146 24.43 3.12 1.56
C THR A 146 23.45 1.99 1.85
N ASN A 147 23.10 1.83 3.13
CA ASN A 147 22.21 0.75 3.60
C ASN A 147 20.76 1.19 3.83
N PHE A 148 20.51 2.48 4.00
CA PHE A 148 19.20 3.06 4.26
C PHE A 148 18.97 4.23 3.30
N ARG A 149 17.77 4.34 2.73
CA ARG A 149 17.41 5.42 1.80
C ARG A 149 16.00 5.92 2.08
N ILE A 150 15.80 7.21 1.86
CA ILE A 150 14.49 7.83 1.69
C ILE A 150 14.40 8.23 0.22
N LEU A 151 13.41 7.70 -0.48
CA LEU A 151 13.17 7.93 -1.90
C LEU A 151 11.86 8.69 -2.07
N THR A 152 11.79 9.53 -3.09
CA THR A 152 10.59 10.32 -3.41
C THR A 152 10.27 10.22 -4.89
N ILE A 153 8.98 10.10 -5.22
CA ILE A 153 8.49 10.16 -6.60
C ILE A 153 7.15 10.88 -6.62
N LYS A 154 6.90 11.73 -7.62
CA LYS A 154 5.57 12.34 -7.80
C LYS A 154 4.58 11.26 -8.21
N VAL A 155 3.40 11.25 -7.60
CA VAL A 155 2.36 10.25 -7.87
C VAL A 155 1.90 10.31 -9.33
N ALA A 156 1.81 11.50 -9.91
CA ALA A 156 1.45 11.68 -11.32
C ALA A 156 2.47 10.99 -12.26
N ASP A 157 3.76 11.14 -11.98
CA ASP A 157 4.83 10.53 -12.76
C ASP A 157 4.83 9.01 -12.58
N ALA A 158 4.70 8.56 -11.32
CA ALA A 158 4.61 7.15 -10.95
C ALA A 158 3.46 6.39 -11.63
N LEU A 159 2.34 7.07 -11.90
CA LEU A 159 1.15 6.43 -12.49
C LEU A 159 1.05 6.60 -14.01
N SER A 160 1.91 7.40 -14.63
CA SER A 160 1.80 7.85 -16.02
C SER A 160 1.61 6.71 -17.02
N ASP A 161 2.37 5.62 -16.85
CA ASP A 161 2.37 4.44 -17.74
C ASP A 161 1.76 3.19 -17.08
N THR A 162 0.94 3.36 -16.04
CA THR A 162 0.36 2.23 -15.28
C THR A 162 -1.15 2.09 -15.52
N LYS A 163 -1.65 0.85 -15.47
CA LYS A 163 -3.10 0.57 -15.47
C LYS A 163 -3.81 0.95 -14.16
N CYS A 164 -3.06 1.33 -13.12
CA CYS A 164 -3.61 1.73 -11.83
C CYS A 164 -4.27 3.10 -11.89
N LYS A 165 -3.87 3.95 -12.84
CA LYS A 165 -4.44 5.28 -13.02
C LYS A 165 -5.96 5.16 -13.16
N ARG A 166 -6.68 5.98 -12.40
CA ARG A 166 -8.14 6.07 -12.55
C ARG A 166 -8.43 6.48 -14.00
N GLY A 167 -9.19 5.67 -14.73
CA GLY A 167 -9.77 6.12 -15.98
C GLY A 167 -10.54 7.41 -15.72
N SER A 168 -10.31 8.43 -16.52
CA SER A 168 -11.09 9.67 -16.49
C SER A 168 -12.51 9.37 -16.96
N SER A 169 -13.33 8.80 -16.09
CA SER A 169 -14.74 8.57 -16.28
C SER A 169 -15.49 9.16 -15.10
N TYR A 170 -15.89 10.43 -15.27
CA TYR A 170 -17.25 10.97 -15.07
C TYR A 170 -17.19 12.49 -15.28
N GLY A 171 -17.14 12.89 -16.56
CA GLY A 171 -17.58 14.20 -17.03
C GLY A 171 -18.65 13.95 -18.09
N GLY A 172 -19.90 14.23 -17.74
CA GLY A 172 -21.08 13.97 -18.56
C GLY A 172 -22.29 13.68 -17.68
#